data_AF-A0A0H4X5H3-F1
#
_entry.id   AF-A0A0H4X5H3-F1
#
_cell.length_a   1.000
_cell.length_b   1.000
_cell.length_c   1.000
_cell.angle_alpha   90.00
_cell.angle_beta   90.00
_cell.angle_gamma   90.00
#
_symmetry.space_group_name_H-M   'P 1'
#
loop_
_entity.id
_entity.type
_entity.pdbx_description
1 polymer ?
#
loop_
_entity_poly.entity_id
_entity_poly.type
_entity_poly.pdbx_seq_one_letter_code
_entity_poly.pdbx_strand_id
1 'polypeptide(L)'
;MDRALTHWGRRFGTALIAVSSLLAPTVHAMEPRTTCTASLSGRRVMVRPEAFDFVSLELDRLVRLGMAGKLEVELTLWRKNAIWFDARVDTTRLTQVLAFGGGLYLLDQRPLPDGASSMPLERVAWTLAERPTADARFEVRVSVRLQVVTAASLGRVAAWLTQGKPAPVEEGSTLTGTVLRSVAEDLSRSASGRCDVTRPP
;
A
#
# COMPACT_ATOMS: atom_id res chain seq x y z
N MET A 1 -25.56 -76.85 -39.10
CA MET A 1 -24.13 -76.71 -38.75
C MET A 1 -23.63 -75.44 -39.41
N ASP A 2 -23.09 -74.53 -38.59
CA ASP A 2 -22.03 -73.53 -38.84
C ASP A 2 -22.13 -72.61 -40.08
N ARG A 3 -21.86 -71.30 -40.04
CA ARG A 3 -21.43 -70.34 -39.01
C ARG A 3 -21.45 -68.93 -39.64
N ALA A 4 -21.68 -67.92 -38.80
CA ALA A 4 -20.97 -66.63 -38.72
C ALA A 4 -21.03 -65.66 -39.92
N LEU A 5 -21.69 -64.49 -39.78
CA LEU A 5 -21.16 -63.19 -39.28
C LEU A 5 -20.13 -62.60 -40.28
N THR A 6 -20.07 -61.35 -40.68
CA THR A 6 -20.65 -60.04 -40.31
C THR A 6 -19.91 -59.04 -41.20
N HIS A 7 -20.51 -57.92 -41.61
CA HIS A 7 -19.76 -56.67 -41.50
C HIS A 7 -20.67 -55.45 -41.35
N TRP A 8 -20.38 -54.72 -40.28
CA TRP A 8 -20.99 -53.50 -39.80
C TRP A 8 -20.27 -52.31 -40.44
N GLY A 9 -20.98 -51.20 -40.65
CA GLY A 9 -20.39 -49.98 -41.21
C GLY A 9 -21.23 -48.74 -40.90
N ARG A 10 -21.36 -48.40 -39.61
CA ARG A 10 -22.03 -47.19 -39.13
C ARG A 10 -21.01 -46.04 -39.11
N ARG A 11 -21.19 -45.05 -40.00
CA ARG A 11 -20.40 -43.82 -40.03
C ARG A 11 -20.96 -42.85 -38.99
N PHE A 12 -20.20 -42.56 -37.93
CA PHE A 12 -20.44 -41.42 -37.04
C PHE A 12 -19.41 -40.35 -37.37
N GLY A 13 -19.89 -39.20 -37.88
CA GLY A 13 -19.10 -38.00 -38.05
C GLY A 13 -18.84 -37.34 -36.70
N THR A 14 -17.57 -37.17 -36.36
CA THR A 14 -17.10 -36.47 -35.16
C THR A 14 -17.03 -34.96 -35.46
N ALA A 15 -17.91 -34.18 -34.85
CA ALA A 15 -17.78 -32.73 -34.80
C ALA A 15 -16.76 -32.37 -33.69
N LEU A 16 -15.56 -31.93 -34.07
CA LEU A 16 -14.54 -31.43 -33.16
C LEU A 16 -14.93 -30.03 -32.67
N ILE A 17 -15.16 -29.92 -31.37
CA ILE A 17 -15.43 -28.68 -30.65
C ILE A 17 -14.09 -27.92 -30.51
N ALA A 18 -13.97 -26.77 -31.16
CA ALA A 18 -12.88 -25.83 -30.91
C ALA A 18 -13.27 -24.92 -29.74
N VAL A 19 -12.91 -25.30 -28.51
CA VAL A 19 -12.89 -24.37 -27.37
C VAL A 19 -11.54 -23.66 -27.40
N SER A 20 -11.47 -22.54 -28.10
CA SER A 20 -10.34 -21.61 -27.98
C SER A 20 -10.39 -20.98 -26.59
N SER A 21 -9.51 -21.48 -25.71
CA SER A 21 -9.25 -20.93 -24.40
C SER A 21 -8.80 -19.47 -24.53
N LEU A 22 -9.58 -18.57 -23.92
CA LEU A 22 -9.14 -17.23 -23.56
C LEU A 22 -8.03 -17.35 -22.50
N LEU A 23 -6.80 -17.62 -22.94
CA LEU A 23 -5.61 -17.28 -22.18
C LEU A 23 -5.41 -15.77 -22.33
N ALA A 24 -6.22 -15.00 -21.59
CA ALA A 24 -5.88 -13.62 -21.31
C ALA A 24 -4.52 -13.62 -20.58
N PRO A 25 -3.50 -12.92 -21.07
CA PRO A 25 -2.27 -12.76 -20.32
C PRO A 25 -2.64 -12.06 -19.02
N THR A 26 -2.49 -12.78 -17.91
CA THR A 26 -2.51 -12.17 -16.58
C THR A 26 -1.27 -11.31 -16.48
N VAL A 27 -1.38 -10.06 -16.95
CA VAL A 27 -0.49 -8.97 -16.54
C VAL A 27 -0.57 -8.98 -15.02
N HIS A 28 0.46 -9.52 -14.37
CA HIS A 28 0.58 -9.53 -12.93
C HIS A 28 0.69 -8.08 -12.50
N ALA A 29 -0.44 -7.46 -12.19
CA ALA A 29 -0.47 -6.20 -11.47
C ALA A 29 0.18 -6.48 -10.11
N MET A 30 1.41 -6.00 -9.94
CA MET A 30 2.12 -6.10 -8.67
C MET A 30 1.26 -5.40 -7.61
N GLU A 31 0.76 -6.18 -6.66
CA GLU A 31 -0.11 -5.67 -5.61
C GLU A 31 0.67 -4.78 -4.65
N PRO A 32 0.05 -3.71 -4.11
CA PRO A 32 0.75 -2.80 -3.23
C PRO A 32 1.08 -3.56 -1.93
N ARG A 33 2.32 -3.47 -1.49
CA ARG A 33 2.81 -4.20 -0.31
C ARG A 33 3.64 -3.29 0.58
N THR A 34 3.68 -3.60 1.87
CA THR A 34 4.54 -2.89 2.82
C THR A 34 5.30 -3.88 3.68
N THR A 35 6.57 -3.59 3.91
CA THR A 35 7.44 -4.36 4.79
C THR A 35 7.96 -3.45 5.89
N CYS A 36 8.49 -4.04 6.95
CA CYS A 36 9.20 -3.28 7.97
C CYS A 36 10.33 -4.09 8.58
N THR A 37 11.32 -3.37 9.08
CA THR A 37 12.31 -3.91 10.03
C THR A 37 12.20 -3.15 11.33
N ALA A 38 12.27 -3.87 12.45
CA ALA A 38 12.20 -3.27 13.77
C ALA A 38 13.26 -3.86 14.70
N SER A 39 13.89 -2.98 15.49
CA SER A 39 14.94 -3.33 16.43
C SER A 39 14.72 -2.67 17.79
N LEU A 40 14.92 -3.42 18.87
CA LEU A 40 14.87 -2.94 20.24
C LEU A 40 16.29 -2.79 20.81
N SER A 41 16.65 -1.58 21.25
CA SER A 41 17.90 -1.32 21.97
C SER A 41 17.61 -0.61 23.29
N GLY A 42 17.89 -1.30 24.41
CA GLY A 42 17.55 -0.83 25.75
C GLY A 42 16.04 -0.68 25.94
N ARG A 43 15.54 0.55 25.85
CA ARG A 43 14.11 0.90 25.93
C ARG A 43 13.55 1.43 24.60
N ARG A 44 14.39 1.58 23.58
CA ARG A 44 14.03 2.26 22.34
C ARG A 44 13.72 1.23 21.26
N VAL A 45 12.53 1.29 20.70
CA VAL A 45 12.13 0.52 19.52
C VAL A 45 12.28 1.42 18.31
N MET A 46 13.11 1.01 17.36
CA MET A 46 13.31 1.71 16.09
C MET A 46 12.65 0.90 14.97
N VAL A 47 11.91 1.57 14.10
CA VAL A 47 11.22 0.95 12.97
C VAL A 47 11.61 1.64 11.68
N ARG A 48 11.87 0.83 10.65
CA ARG A 48 12.10 1.27 9.27
C ARG A 48 11.05 0.62 8.37
N PRO A 49 9.96 1.34 8.05
CA PRO A 49 8.94 0.86 7.14
C PRO A 49 9.32 1.16 5.68
N GLU A 50 8.92 0.26 4.77
CA GLU A 50 9.09 0.40 3.33
C GLU A 50 7.79 0.03 2.62
N ALA A 51 7.46 0.78 1.57
CA ALA A 51 6.28 0.57 0.74
C ALA A 51 6.70 0.28 -0.70
N PHE A 52 6.08 -0.71 -1.33
CA PHE A 52 6.43 -1.15 -2.67
C PHE A 52 5.20 -1.19 -3.56
N ASP A 53 5.44 -0.92 -4.84
CA ASP A 53 4.46 -1.17 -5.90
C ASP A 53 3.14 -0.41 -5.69
N PHE A 54 3.18 0.74 -5.00
CA PHE A 54 2.01 1.56 -4.70
C PHE A 54 1.58 2.44 -5.88
N VAL A 55 2.49 2.77 -6.80
CA VAL A 55 2.19 3.60 -7.97
C VAL A 55 1.80 2.71 -9.14
N SER A 56 0.50 2.67 -9.46
CA SER A 56 0.00 1.99 -10.68
C SER A 56 0.36 2.80 -11.93
N LEU A 57 0.15 2.21 -13.12
CA LEU A 57 0.38 2.90 -14.40
C LEU A 57 -0.49 4.15 -14.55
N GLU A 58 -1.72 4.10 -14.07
CA GLU A 58 -2.65 5.23 -14.06
C GLU A 58 -2.13 6.31 -13.13
N LEU A 59 -1.68 5.93 -11.93
CA LEU A 59 -1.16 6.89 -10.95
C LEU A 59 0.15 7.53 -11.39
N ASP A 60 1.04 6.76 -12.01
CA ASP A 60 2.30 7.26 -12.61
C ASP A 60 2.01 8.42 -13.56
N ARG A 61 1.05 8.24 -14.49
CA ARG A 61 0.65 9.29 -15.44
C ARG A 61 0.15 10.54 -14.72
N LEU A 62 -0.72 10.38 -13.72
CA LEU A 62 -1.28 11.52 -12.99
C LEU A 62 -0.22 12.30 -12.22
N VAL A 63 0.68 11.60 -11.53
CA VAL A 63 1.76 12.24 -10.77
C VAL A 63 2.72 12.97 -11.72
N ARG A 64 3.05 12.37 -12.88
CA ARG A 64 3.86 13.02 -13.92
C ARG A 64 3.20 14.26 -14.53
N LEU A 65 1.87 14.30 -14.57
CA LEU A 65 1.09 15.46 -15.02
C LEU A 65 0.98 16.56 -13.94
N GLY A 66 1.69 16.44 -12.82
CA GLY A 66 1.76 17.46 -11.77
C GLY A 66 0.78 17.24 -10.61
N MET A 67 0.14 16.08 -10.52
CA MET A 67 -0.59 15.70 -9.30
C MET A 67 0.38 15.19 -8.23
N ALA A 68 -0.05 15.22 -6.97
CA ALA A 68 0.71 14.60 -5.89
C ALA A 68 -0.07 13.45 -5.26
N GLY A 69 0.64 12.49 -4.70
CA GLY A 69 0.11 11.44 -3.86
C GLY A 69 0.29 11.81 -2.39
N LYS A 70 -0.78 11.74 -1.59
CA LYS A 70 -0.71 11.75 -0.13
C LYS A 70 -0.56 10.31 0.36
N LEU A 71 0.53 10.00 1.04
CA LEU A 71 0.73 8.75 1.75
C LEU A 71 0.40 8.94 3.23
N GLU A 72 -0.61 8.24 3.72
CA GLU A 72 -0.91 8.11 5.13
C GLU A 72 -0.28 6.81 5.65
N VAL A 73 0.58 6.91 6.66
CA VAL A 73 1.26 5.76 7.25
C VAL A 73 0.87 5.69 8.71
N GLU A 74 0.29 4.58 9.13
CA GLU A 74 0.01 4.27 10.53
C GLU A 74 0.89 3.11 10.99
N LEU A 75 1.66 3.35 12.04
CA LEU A 75 2.47 2.34 12.70
C LEU A 75 1.94 2.13 14.11
N THR A 76 1.71 0.86 14.48
CA THR A 76 1.30 0.52 15.84
C THR A 76 2.23 -0.52 16.42
N LEU A 77 2.76 -0.23 17.60
CA LEU A 77 3.56 -1.15 18.40
C LEU A 77 2.64 -2.00 19.27
N TRP A 78 2.77 -3.31 19.17
CA TRP A 78 2.06 -4.28 19.98
C TRP A 78 3.04 -5.05 20.85
N ARG A 79 2.67 -5.29 22.11
CA ARG A 79 3.29 -6.27 22.98
C ARG A 79 2.55 -7.59 22.80
N LYS A 80 3.28 -8.62 22.40
CA LYS A 80 2.76 -9.99 22.27
C LYS A 80 2.65 -10.62 23.64
N ASN A 81 1.49 -11.19 23.93
CA ASN A 81 1.26 -11.94 25.15
C ASN A 81 1.07 -13.42 24.81
N ALA A 82 1.65 -14.32 25.61
CA ALA A 82 1.60 -15.75 25.32
C ALA A 82 0.25 -16.38 25.68
N ILE A 83 -0.45 -15.80 26.67
CA ILE A 83 -1.64 -16.42 27.29
C ILE A 83 -2.88 -15.52 27.11
N TRP A 84 -2.70 -14.24 26.76
CA TRP A 84 -3.75 -13.23 26.66
C TRP A 84 -3.67 -12.47 25.33
N PHE A 85 -4.61 -11.55 25.12
CA PHE A 85 -4.63 -10.66 23.95
C PHE A 85 -3.37 -9.81 23.87
N ASP A 86 -2.91 -9.56 22.64
CA ASP A 86 -1.84 -8.60 22.38
C ASP A 86 -2.25 -7.22 22.92
N ALA A 87 -1.32 -6.53 23.57
CA ALA A 87 -1.55 -5.20 24.11
C ALA A 87 -0.96 -4.15 23.19
N ARG A 88 -1.78 -3.17 22.77
CA ARG A 88 -1.30 -2.00 22.04
C ARG A 88 -0.47 -1.13 22.97
N VAL A 89 0.78 -0.88 22.60
CA VAL A 89 1.73 -0.07 23.39
C VAL A 89 1.70 1.38 22.94
N ASP A 90 1.82 1.63 21.64
CA ASP A 90 1.88 2.98 21.07
C ASP A 90 1.43 2.97 19.60
N THR A 91 1.01 4.12 19.09
CA THR A 91 0.61 4.33 17.70
C THR A 91 1.19 5.65 17.19
N THR A 92 1.77 5.64 16.01
CA THR A 92 2.26 6.84 15.31
C THR A 92 1.64 6.93 13.93
N ARG A 93 1.16 8.12 13.57
CA ARG A 93 0.61 8.42 12.26
C ARG A 93 1.48 9.46 11.58
N LEU A 94 1.83 9.21 10.32
CA LEU A 94 2.66 10.05 9.50
C LEU A 94 1.92 10.35 8.19
N THR A 95 2.20 11.50 7.62
CA THR A 95 1.73 11.88 6.29
C THR A 95 2.93 12.29 5.46
N GLN A 96 3.10 11.63 4.32
CA GLN A 96 4.17 11.92 3.37
C GLN A 96 3.58 12.29 2.01
N VAL A 97 4.31 13.05 1.21
CA VAL A 97 3.86 13.51 -0.11
C VAL A 97 4.76 12.93 -1.20
N LEU A 98 4.16 12.17 -2.11
CA LEU A 98 4.77 11.71 -3.35
C LEU A 98 4.50 12.73 -4.46
N ALA A 99 5.54 13.15 -5.17
CA ALA A 99 5.44 14.03 -6.33
C ALA A 99 6.40 13.57 -7.43
N PHE A 100 6.22 14.11 -8.63
CA PHE A 100 7.19 13.97 -9.72
C PHE A 100 7.67 15.36 -10.14
N GLY A 101 8.98 15.56 -10.16
CA GLY A 101 9.59 16.85 -10.45
C GLY A 101 11.04 16.68 -10.89
N GLY A 102 11.49 17.50 -11.84
CA GLY A 102 12.86 17.42 -12.35
C GLY A 102 13.21 16.07 -12.99
N GLY A 103 12.20 15.34 -13.50
CA GLY A 103 12.39 14.01 -14.09
C GLY A 103 12.48 12.85 -13.09
N LEU A 104 12.34 13.12 -11.78
CA LEU A 104 12.48 12.15 -10.71
C LEU A 104 11.24 12.09 -9.82
N TYR A 105 11.03 10.94 -9.18
CA TYR A 105 10.07 10.82 -8.09
C TYR A 105 10.64 11.39 -6.79
N LEU A 106 9.81 12.13 -6.07
CA LEU A 106 10.14 12.78 -4.82
C LEU A 106 9.18 12.32 -3.73
N LEU A 107 9.71 11.89 -2.58
CA LEU A 107 8.95 11.63 -1.36
C LEU A 107 9.37 12.64 -0.29
N ASP A 108 8.46 13.52 0.10
CA ASP A 108 8.73 14.69 0.96
C ASP A 108 9.94 15.50 0.46
N GLN A 109 9.96 15.80 -0.85
CA GLN A 109 11.05 16.50 -1.54
C GLN A 109 12.40 15.77 -1.59
N ARG A 110 12.47 14.50 -1.16
CA ARG A 110 13.67 13.68 -1.29
C ARG A 110 13.55 12.75 -2.51
N PRO A 111 14.58 12.67 -3.35
CA PRO A 111 14.55 11.79 -4.52
C PRO A 111 14.44 10.33 -4.11
N LEU A 112 13.62 9.58 -4.83
CA LEU A 112 13.50 8.13 -4.70
C LEU A 112 14.47 7.44 -5.69
N PRO A 113 15.55 6.79 -5.21
CA PRO A 113 16.60 6.25 -6.07
C PRO A 113 16.09 5.13 -6.99
N ASP A 114 15.19 4.28 -6.49
CA ASP A 114 14.58 3.18 -7.25
C ASP A 114 13.27 3.59 -7.95
N GLY A 115 13.04 4.91 -8.08
CA GLY A 115 11.81 5.48 -8.58
C GLY A 115 10.60 5.14 -7.69
N ALA A 116 9.43 5.00 -8.30
CA ALA A 116 8.18 4.73 -7.59
C ALA A 116 7.98 3.26 -7.16
N SER A 117 8.93 2.37 -7.49
CA SER A 117 8.83 0.93 -7.21
C SER A 117 9.02 0.60 -5.72
N SER A 118 9.90 1.35 -5.05
CA SER A 118 10.20 1.24 -3.63
C SER A 118 10.25 2.63 -3.00
N MET A 119 9.55 2.79 -1.89
CA MET A 119 9.43 4.04 -1.14
C MET A 119 9.86 3.79 0.30
N PRO A 120 11.08 4.21 0.70
CA PRO A 120 11.48 4.20 2.09
C PRO A 120 10.65 5.23 2.85
N LEU A 121 9.82 4.73 3.77
CA LEU A 121 8.94 5.57 4.57
C LEU A 121 9.71 6.15 5.76
N GLU A 122 9.17 7.20 6.37
CA GLU A 122 9.82 7.84 7.51
C GLU A 122 9.98 6.86 8.70
N ARG A 123 11.17 6.90 9.32
CA ARG A 123 11.53 6.03 10.44
C ARG A 123 10.84 6.49 11.71
N VAL A 124 10.29 5.55 12.47
CA VAL A 124 9.67 5.82 13.77
C VAL A 124 10.51 5.26 14.90
N ALA A 125 10.51 5.98 16.03
CA ALA A 125 11.17 5.57 17.25
C ALA A 125 10.20 5.70 18.43
N TRP A 126 9.93 4.60 19.12
CA TRP A 126 9.21 4.62 20.39
C TRP A 126 10.15 4.41 21.56
N THR A 127 9.84 5.04 22.69
CA THR A 127 10.55 4.80 23.95
C THR A 127 9.59 4.14 24.92
N LEU A 128 9.87 2.89 25.28
CA LEU A 128 9.08 2.13 26.23
C LEU A 128 9.16 2.77 27.63
N ALA A 129 8.06 2.76 28.37
CA ALA A 129 8.00 3.29 29.74
C ALA A 129 9.00 2.58 30.68
N GLU A 130 9.13 1.26 30.52
CA GLU A 130 10.03 0.42 31.31
C GLU A 130 10.98 -0.37 30.41
N ARG A 131 12.06 -0.88 30.99
CA ARG A 131 12.96 -1.78 30.27
C ARG A 131 12.27 -3.14 30.10
N PRO A 132 12.11 -3.63 28.87
CA PRO A 132 11.44 -4.91 28.61
C PRO A 132 12.23 -6.09 29.19
N THR A 133 11.50 -7.09 29.67
CA THR A 133 12.05 -8.35 30.18
C THR A 133 12.66 -9.19 29.04
N ALA A 134 13.50 -10.16 29.36
CA ALA A 134 14.20 -10.98 28.37
C ALA A 134 13.25 -11.75 27.44
N ASP A 135 12.07 -12.11 27.92
CA ASP A 135 11.01 -12.84 27.20
C ASP A 135 9.99 -11.95 26.49
N ALA A 136 10.02 -10.62 26.73
CA ALA A 136 9.08 -9.69 26.12
C ALA A 136 9.24 -9.67 24.60
N ARG A 137 8.15 -10.01 23.90
CA ARG A 137 8.02 -10.00 22.45
C ARG A 137 7.16 -8.82 22.00
N PHE A 138 7.59 -8.17 20.91
CA PHE A 138 6.88 -7.04 20.32
C PHE A 138 6.72 -7.27 18.82
N GLU A 139 5.60 -6.80 18.28
CA GLU A 139 5.28 -6.80 16.85
C GLU A 139 4.93 -5.37 16.44
N VAL A 140 5.41 -4.95 15.28
CA VAL A 140 4.99 -3.71 14.66
C VAL A 140 4.00 -4.04 13.55
N ARG A 141 2.87 -3.35 13.54
CA ARG A 141 1.91 -3.37 12.44
C ARG A 141 1.97 -2.05 11.69
N VAL A 142 2.05 -2.12 10.37
CA VAL A 142 2.13 -0.97 9.47
C VAL A 142 0.93 -1.01 8.55
N SER A 143 0.26 0.12 8.40
CA SER A 143 -0.78 0.35 7.40
C SER A 143 -0.39 1.57 6.58
N VAL A 144 -0.40 1.44 5.27
CA VAL A 144 -0.05 2.51 4.33
C VAL A 144 -1.22 2.70 3.39
N ARG A 145 -1.61 3.96 3.18
CA ARG A 145 -2.66 4.35 2.23
C ARG A 145 -2.18 5.50 1.37
N LEU A 146 -2.15 5.28 0.06
CA LEU A 146 -1.89 6.29 -0.94
C LEU A 146 -3.21 6.83 -1.49
N GLN A 147 -3.36 8.14 -1.49
CA GLN A 147 -4.49 8.87 -2.07
C GLN A 147 -3.98 9.92 -3.03
N VAL A 148 -4.61 10.05 -4.18
CA VAL A 148 -4.25 11.08 -5.15
C VAL A 148 -4.88 12.40 -4.73
N VAL A 149 -4.07 13.45 -4.68
CA VAL A 149 -4.53 14.79 -4.37
C VAL A 149 -4.19 15.74 -5.53
N THR A 150 -5.17 16.52 -5.95
CA THR A 150 -5.00 17.56 -6.97
C THR A 150 -4.16 18.72 -6.41
N ALA A 151 -3.48 19.48 -7.29
CA ALA A 151 -2.67 20.65 -6.89
C ALA A 151 -3.44 21.69 -6.04
N ALA A 152 -4.74 21.90 -6.32
CA ALA A 152 -5.62 22.74 -5.49
C ALA A 152 -5.80 22.22 -4.05
N SER A 153 -5.64 20.92 -3.84
CA SER A 153 -5.71 20.29 -2.51
C SER A 153 -4.38 20.37 -1.75
N LEU A 154 -3.24 20.51 -2.45
CA LEU A 154 -1.93 20.73 -1.82
C LEU A 154 -1.78 22.14 -1.24
N GLY A 155 -2.36 23.17 -1.86
CA GLY A 155 -2.40 24.53 -1.31
C GLY A 155 -3.01 24.59 0.09
N ARG A 156 -3.99 23.71 0.36
CA ARG A 156 -4.61 23.56 1.69
C ARG A 156 -3.73 22.79 2.69
N VAL A 157 -2.91 21.84 2.22
CA VAL A 157 -1.95 21.10 3.07
C VAL A 157 -0.74 21.98 3.42
N ALA A 158 -0.24 22.79 2.48
CA ALA A 158 0.77 23.80 2.75
C ALA A 158 0.26 24.87 3.75
N ALA A 159 -1.00 25.29 3.64
CA ALA A 159 -1.65 26.16 4.62
C ALA A 159 -1.81 25.49 6.00
N TRP A 160 -2.11 24.19 6.05
CA TRP A 160 -2.24 23.44 7.31
C TRP A 160 -0.89 23.21 8.01
N LEU A 161 0.18 22.96 7.25
CA LEU A 161 1.55 22.87 7.78
C LEU A 161 2.08 24.22 8.28
N THR A 162 1.52 25.35 7.83
CA THR A 162 1.99 26.70 8.18
C THR A 162 1.07 27.47 9.13
N GLN A 163 -0.20 27.09 9.30
CA GLN A 163 -1.16 27.86 10.10
C GLN A 163 -2.07 26.97 10.94
N GLY A 164 -1.81 26.95 12.25
CA GLY A 164 -2.75 26.45 13.25
C GLY A 164 -3.92 27.43 13.46
N LYS A 165 -4.82 27.58 12.48
CA LYS A 165 -6.21 28.06 12.66
C LYS A 165 -7.01 27.92 11.36
N PRO A 166 -8.25 27.39 11.37
CA PRO A 166 -9.05 27.26 10.15
C PRO A 166 -9.71 28.60 9.77
N ALA A 167 -9.71 28.91 8.48
CA ALA A 167 -10.51 29.97 7.84
C ALA A 167 -11.56 29.34 6.90
N PRO A 168 -12.67 30.04 6.60
CA PRO A 168 -13.97 29.43 6.31
C PRO A 168 -14.13 28.91 4.88
N VAL A 169 -15.06 27.98 4.75
CA VAL A 169 -15.48 27.28 3.53
C VAL A 169 -16.25 28.23 2.62
N GLU A 170 -15.79 28.44 1.39
CA GLU A 170 -16.60 29.01 0.31
C GLU A 170 -17.25 27.91 -0.53
N GLU A 171 -18.54 28.12 -0.78
CA GLU A 171 -19.45 27.30 -1.57
C GLU A 171 -19.13 27.40 -3.06
N GLY A 172 -18.73 26.29 -3.66
CA GLY A 172 -18.52 26.22 -5.10
C GLY A 172 -18.36 24.77 -5.58
N SER A 173 -19.42 24.25 -6.19
CA SER A 173 -19.48 22.99 -6.95
C SER A 173 -19.63 21.67 -6.18
N THR A 174 -20.88 21.34 -5.86
CA THR A 174 -21.29 20.06 -5.29
C THR A 174 -21.35 18.91 -6.30
N LEU A 175 -21.44 19.21 -7.61
CA LEU A 175 -21.57 18.18 -8.66
C LEU A 175 -20.22 17.71 -9.23
N THR A 176 -19.19 18.56 -9.24
CA THR A 176 -17.82 18.13 -9.62
C THR A 176 -17.13 17.39 -8.48
N GLY A 177 -17.52 17.64 -7.23
CA GLY A 177 -16.95 17.00 -6.04
C GLY A 177 -17.24 15.49 -5.95
N THR A 178 -18.42 15.03 -6.35
CA THR A 178 -18.81 13.61 -6.29
C THR A 178 -18.12 12.76 -7.35
N VAL A 179 -17.94 13.28 -8.57
CA VAL A 179 -17.22 12.56 -9.64
C VAL A 179 -15.72 12.46 -9.31
N LEU A 180 -15.11 13.53 -8.83
CA LEU A 180 -13.71 13.51 -8.39
C LEU A 180 -13.50 12.61 -7.16
N ARG A 181 -14.48 12.54 -6.25
CA ARG A 181 -14.42 11.63 -5.10
C ARG A 181 -14.50 10.15 -5.52
N SER A 182 -15.38 9.82 -6.46
CA SER A 182 -15.48 8.45 -7.00
C SER A 182 -14.18 8.02 -7.69
N VAL A 183 -13.52 8.93 -8.42
CA VAL A 183 -12.22 8.65 -9.06
C VAL A 183 -11.08 8.63 -8.05
N ALA A 184 -11.11 9.46 -7.02
CA ALA A 184 -10.10 9.47 -5.95
C ALA A 184 -10.18 8.24 -5.03
N GLU A 185 -11.38 7.69 -4.81
CA GLU A 185 -11.57 6.42 -4.09
C GLU A 185 -11.07 5.22 -4.92
N ASP A 186 -11.32 5.23 -6.24
CA ASP A 186 -10.86 4.20 -7.19
C ASP A 186 -9.32 4.20 -7.39
N LEU A 187 -8.68 5.36 -7.21
CA LEU A 187 -7.22 5.51 -7.29
C LEU A 187 -6.51 5.39 -5.94
N SER A 188 -7.25 5.09 -4.86
CA SER A 188 -6.63 4.87 -3.56
C SER A 188 -6.06 3.46 -3.49
N ARG A 189 -4.81 3.34 -3.03
CA ARG A 189 -4.16 2.03 -2.83
C ARG A 189 -3.71 1.91 -1.40
N SER A 190 -3.90 0.73 -0.82
CA SER A 190 -3.52 0.46 0.56
C SER A 190 -2.81 -0.87 0.69
N ALA A 191 -1.86 -0.93 1.61
CA ALA A 191 -1.24 -2.18 2.02
C ALA A 191 -1.05 -2.20 3.53
N SER A 192 -1.03 -3.39 4.11
CA SER A 192 -0.67 -3.60 5.50
C SER A 192 0.42 -4.66 5.61
N GLY A 193 1.25 -4.52 6.64
CA GLY A 193 2.40 -5.38 6.88
C GLY A 193 2.68 -5.48 8.37
N ARG A 194 3.50 -6.46 8.72
CA ARG A 194 3.94 -6.69 10.10
C ARG A 194 5.37 -7.17 10.13
N CYS A 195 6.07 -6.83 11.20
CA CYS A 195 7.40 -7.36 11.49
C CYS A 195 7.57 -7.54 13.01
N ASP A 196 8.28 -8.59 13.39
CA ASP A 196 8.70 -8.79 14.76
C ASP A 196 9.84 -7.83 15.12
N VAL A 197 9.82 -7.33 16.36
CA VAL A 197 10.91 -6.51 16.88
C VAL A 197 12.06 -7.41 17.30
N THR A 198 13.15 -7.33 16.57
CA THR A 198 14.38 -8.08 16.87
C THR A 198 15.23 -7.34 17.90
N ARG A 199 16.05 -8.09 18.63
CA ARG A 199 17.12 -7.49 19.44
C ARG A 199 18.42 -7.66 18.66
N PRO A 200 19.20 -6.59 18.45
CA PRO A 200 20.54 -6.76 17.90
C PRO A 200 21.35 -7.67 18.84
N PRO A 201 22.30 -8.45 18.28
CA PRO A 201 23.17 -9.33 19.06
C PRO A 201 24.01 -8.56 20.09
#